data_AF-A0A2G2LH20-F1
#
_entry.id   AF-A0A2G2LH20-F1
#
_cell.length_a   1.000
_cell.length_b   1.000
_cell.length_c   1.000
_cell.angle_alpha   90.00
_cell.angle_beta   90.00
_cell.angle_gamma   90.00
#
_symmetry.space_group_name_H-M   'P 1'
#
loop_
_entity.id
_entity.type
_entity.pdbx_description
1 polymer ?
#
loop_
_entity_poly.entity_id
_entity_poly.type
_entity_poly.pdbx_seq_one_letter_code
_entity_poly.pdbx_strand_id
1 'polypeptide(L)'
;MNTIGFDNLLWFMGVIENIDKSTGRVQVRCFGVHPTVAQDPEFDLPWATPINGTYGNMNFIPQIAEWVFGFFIDGRDAQQPMIIGTIPGANATLPYGSGDIAENHYVKPSRESIEKFGTPPLHPAMSGEDVTETPILIAEVTKRTSLATPDGSTVNEPDPVIGGDASYVSVISPGYARSYVSVSGSEDAEHVSIMHTSGAHIQIDNSGNIKIKSMGDTYSGSEGNSGEYVEGRKDLIIDGKYTISVNGGDCVMKIAGDLVIDAMNDVKYNVSGKMNFNVSESITMTGSKINIHARENNIDFYAAKKVKMFAGGDLAIRSNGSMFVNSDNMNFDTGQFRVKSADTSITGAGKVAFDGGIFYVGAGASFIEGNPNFNSGSGAGQADAVVSTTDIATPVVQFDIKSRALVAESGRQDSVSSTATAGRGHNALDDVVDVSGDTSPILVAYSGFNESEVLRNVAVGRAGALLELIGDAESGGDYNIIFSGTKISLPQPITTFTIQEMLAWQTDSVSAGSESSAAGKYQVIKKTLNGVVNKLDGLSLTDLYNENTQDTIGYFLLENRGLSKYIAGSLSRETFANNLSKEWAALPIVSGPKAGQSFYEGVGSNKARVSVSAILSAIDQIDIGGGIIV
;
A
#
# COMPACT_ATOMS: atom_id res chain seq x y z
N MET A 1 37.49 33.92 53.32
CA MET A 1 38.09 34.07 51.98
C MET A 1 38.74 35.43 51.95
N ASN A 2 40.08 35.48 51.89
CA ASN A 2 40.77 36.74 51.59
C ASN A 2 40.37 37.20 50.18
N THR A 3 40.08 38.48 50.05
CA THR A 3 39.51 39.18 48.89
C THR A 3 40.54 39.51 47.80
N ILE A 4 41.56 38.68 47.63
CA ILE A 4 42.62 38.85 46.63
C ILE A 4 42.68 37.52 45.86
N GLY A 5 42.89 37.57 44.53
CA GLY A 5 42.84 36.42 43.64
C GLY A 5 43.90 35.35 43.94
N PHE A 6 44.18 34.47 42.97
CA PHE A 6 45.24 33.48 43.12
C PHE A 6 46.62 34.13 42.91
N ASP A 7 47.36 34.39 44.00
CA ASP A 7 48.60 35.18 43.96
C ASP A 7 49.86 34.36 43.62
N ASN A 8 49.78 33.02 43.54
CA ASN A 8 50.94 32.13 43.32
C ASN A 8 50.62 30.90 42.45
N LEU A 9 50.05 31.08 41.25
CA LEU A 9 49.80 29.97 40.33
C LEU A 9 51.10 29.27 39.90
N LEU A 10 51.13 27.93 39.96
CA LEU A 10 52.23 27.13 39.41
C LEU A 10 51.80 26.54 38.07
N TRP A 11 52.42 26.99 36.98
CA TRP A 11 52.16 26.48 35.63
C TRP A 11 52.81 25.11 35.42
N PHE A 12 52.12 24.24 34.68
CA PHE A 12 52.63 22.93 34.32
C PHE A 12 52.34 22.58 32.86
N MET A 13 53.22 21.75 32.31
CA MET A 13 52.91 20.86 31.19
C MET A 13 52.87 19.44 31.74
N GLY A 14 52.01 18.59 31.20
CA GLY A 14 51.91 17.20 31.64
C GLY A 14 51.17 16.33 30.65
N VAL A 15 51.12 15.04 30.95
CA VAL A 15 50.40 14.05 30.13
C VAL A 15 49.25 13.45 30.93
N ILE A 16 48.12 13.24 30.27
CA ILE A 16 46.95 12.63 30.89
C ILE A 16 47.16 11.14 31.04
N GLU A 17 46.98 10.66 32.27
CA GLU A 17 47.11 9.25 32.62
C GLU A 17 45.74 8.56 32.74
N ASN A 18 44.73 9.28 33.22
CA ASN A 18 43.42 8.71 33.52
C ASN A 18 42.29 9.74 33.40
N ILE A 19 41.07 9.26 33.16
CA ILE A 19 39.87 10.08 32.98
C ILE A 19 38.74 9.52 33.84
N ASP A 20 38.13 10.37 34.67
CA ASP A 20 36.89 10.05 35.35
C ASP A 20 35.73 10.34 34.40
N LYS A 21 35.15 9.27 33.85
CA LYS A 21 34.03 9.35 32.90
C LYS A 21 32.77 9.97 33.49
N SER A 22 32.63 10.02 34.81
CA SER A 22 31.44 10.57 35.48
C SER A 22 31.52 12.08 35.70
N THR A 23 32.71 12.60 36.02
CA THR A 23 32.91 14.03 36.33
C THR A 23 33.61 14.81 35.23
N GLY A 24 34.22 14.13 34.26
CA GLY A 24 35.05 14.75 33.22
C GLY A 24 36.39 15.28 33.72
N ARG A 25 36.75 15.02 34.98
CA ARG A 25 38.07 15.33 35.54
C ARG A 25 39.09 14.33 35.01
N VAL A 26 40.34 14.76 34.95
CA VAL A 26 41.45 13.94 34.43
C VAL A 26 42.63 13.93 35.38
N GLN A 27 43.36 12.82 35.49
CA GLN A 27 44.62 12.78 36.22
C GLN A 27 45.77 13.12 35.28
N VAL A 28 46.59 14.10 35.65
CA VAL A 28 47.70 14.58 34.82
C VAL A 28 49.03 14.37 35.53
N ARG A 29 49.95 13.66 34.88
CA ARG A 29 51.32 13.54 35.33
C ARG A 29 52.11 14.76 34.83
N CYS A 30 52.37 15.70 35.73
CA CYS A 30 52.97 16.99 35.44
C CYS A 30 54.51 16.87 35.41
N PHE A 31 55.13 17.36 34.33
CA PHE A 31 56.58 17.32 34.14
C PHE A 31 57.29 18.15 35.21
N GLY A 32 58.32 17.58 35.82
CA GLY A 32 59.10 18.23 36.88
C GLY A 32 58.39 18.44 38.22
N VAL A 33 57.12 18.05 38.35
CA VAL A 33 56.33 18.13 39.60
C VAL A 33 56.05 16.74 40.16
N HIS A 34 55.49 15.86 39.33
CA HIS A 34 55.19 14.48 39.73
C HIS A 34 56.35 13.54 39.36
N PRO A 35 56.58 12.45 40.12
CA PRO A 35 57.53 11.43 39.72
C PRO A 35 57.13 10.83 38.35
N THR A 36 58.12 10.40 37.60
CA THR A 36 57.89 9.61 36.37
C THR A 36 57.22 8.28 36.71
N VAL A 37 56.56 7.65 35.74
CA VAL A 37 56.00 6.29 35.88
C VAL A 37 57.10 5.28 36.25
N ALA A 38 58.33 5.51 35.76
CA ALA A 38 59.49 4.70 36.10
C ALA A 38 59.93 4.81 37.57
N GLN A 39 59.73 5.98 38.19
CA GLN A 39 60.09 6.25 39.57
C GLN A 39 58.99 5.81 40.54
N ASP A 40 57.74 6.11 40.21
CA ASP A 40 56.56 5.72 40.98
C ASP A 40 55.33 5.55 40.06
N PRO A 41 55.04 4.31 39.64
CA PRO A 41 53.92 4.01 38.75
C PRO A 41 52.55 4.05 39.43
N GLU A 42 52.52 4.02 40.77
CA GLU A 42 51.28 4.01 41.58
C GLU A 42 51.04 5.35 42.28
N PHE A 43 51.84 6.37 41.97
CA PHE A 43 51.69 7.71 42.51
C PHE A 43 50.26 8.24 42.34
N ASP A 44 49.64 8.65 43.45
CA ASP A 44 48.26 9.16 43.47
C ASP A 44 48.21 10.59 42.90
N LEU A 45 47.85 10.68 41.62
CA LEU A 45 47.79 11.94 40.90
C LEU A 45 46.51 12.72 41.26
N PRO A 46 46.60 14.03 41.55
CA PRO A 46 45.42 14.85 41.79
C PRO A 46 44.54 14.94 40.54
N TRP A 47 43.23 14.93 40.75
CA TRP A 47 42.24 15.10 39.69
C TRP A 47 42.17 16.56 39.23
N ALA A 48 42.54 16.81 37.99
CA ALA A 48 42.48 18.11 37.35
C ALA A 48 41.10 18.41 36.77
N THR A 49 40.70 19.68 36.79
CA THR A 49 39.47 20.15 36.15
C THR A 49 39.81 20.81 34.81
N PRO A 50 39.34 20.29 33.67
CA PRO A 50 39.39 21.00 32.40
C PRO A 50 38.56 22.29 32.46
N ILE A 51 39.20 23.43 32.24
CA ILE A 51 38.52 24.73 32.18
C ILE A 51 37.73 24.78 30.89
N ASN A 52 36.41 24.84 31.03
CA ASN A 52 35.50 24.97 29.92
C ASN A 52 35.13 26.45 29.71
N GLY A 53 35.82 27.11 28.78
CA GLY A 53 35.56 28.50 28.39
C GLY A 53 34.23 28.72 27.65
N THR A 54 33.53 27.64 27.28
CA THR A 54 32.24 27.71 26.59
C THR A 54 31.06 27.70 27.55
N TYR A 55 31.31 27.66 28.86
CA TYR A 55 30.29 27.59 29.91
C TYR A 55 29.35 26.38 29.78
N GLY A 56 29.91 25.24 29.33
CA GLY A 56 29.18 23.98 29.17
C GLY A 56 28.46 23.81 27.83
N ASN A 57 28.55 24.79 26.92
CA ASN A 57 27.94 24.68 25.59
C ASN A 57 28.67 23.69 24.67
N MET A 58 29.98 23.53 24.84
CA MET A 58 30.78 22.47 24.21
C MET A 58 31.67 21.84 25.28
N ASN A 59 31.68 20.50 25.37
CA ASN A 59 32.49 19.80 26.37
C ASN A 59 33.49 18.89 25.69
N PHE A 60 34.77 19.26 25.76
CA PHE A 60 35.87 18.47 25.24
C PHE A 60 36.74 18.06 26.42
N ILE A 61 36.74 16.76 26.71
CA ILE A 61 37.60 16.18 27.73
C ILE A 61 38.86 15.72 27.00
N PRO A 62 40.03 16.30 27.32
CA PRO A 62 41.30 15.80 26.83
C PRO A 62 41.47 14.30 27.09
N GLN A 63 42.07 13.58 26.15
CA GLN A 63 42.15 12.13 26.19
C GLN A 63 43.44 11.62 26.85
N ILE A 64 43.48 10.33 27.21
CA ILE A 64 44.69 9.68 27.71
C ILE A 64 45.84 9.89 26.72
N ALA A 65 47.06 10.04 27.24
CA ALA A 65 48.29 10.31 26.51
C ALA A 65 48.38 11.69 25.80
N GLU A 66 47.34 12.54 25.85
CA GLU A 66 47.46 13.92 25.36
C GLU A 66 48.28 14.80 26.30
N TRP A 67 49.06 15.68 25.69
CA TRP A 67 49.78 16.72 26.38
C TRP A 67 48.82 17.86 26.70
N VAL A 68 48.89 18.33 27.93
CA VAL A 68 48.07 19.44 28.42
C VAL A 68 48.92 20.53 29.02
N PHE A 69 48.38 21.74 28.97
CA PHE A 69 48.92 22.91 29.64
C PHE A 69 47.91 23.42 30.67
N GLY A 70 48.40 23.73 31.87
CA GLY A 70 47.56 24.07 33.00
C GLY A 70 48.32 24.74 34.13
N PHE A 71 47.63 24.92 35.24
CA PHE A 71 48.21 25.50 36.46
C PHE A 71 47.59 24.89 37.71
N PHE A 72 48.34 24.90 38.81
CA PHE A 72 47.84 24.60 40.15
C PHE A 72 47.37 25.89 40.83
N ILE A 73 46.13 25.91 41.33
CA ILE A 73 45.57 27.10 42.02
C ILE A 73 46.15 27.33 43.41
N ASP A 74 46.71 26.27 44.00
CA ASP A 74 47.41 26.26 45.29
C ASP A 74 48.94 26.41 45.14
N GLY A 75 49.43 26.68 43.92
CA GLY A 75 50.85 26.96 43.68
C GLY A 75 51.75 25.76 43.90
N ARG A 76 52.76 25.90 44.76
CA ARG A 76 53.77 24.85 44.99
C ARG A 76 53.25 23.62 45.72
N ASP A 77 52.08 23.70 46.34
CA ASP A 77 51.47 22.55 47.03
C ASP A 77 50.94 21.50 46.03
N ALA A 78 50.66 21.92 44.78
CA ALA A 78 50.36 21.07 43.64
C ALA A 78 49.22 20.04 43.85
N GLN A 79 48.20 20.37 44.66
CA GLN A 79 47.05 19.50 44.92
C GLN A 79 45.82 19.85 44.06
N GLN A 80 45.72 21.09 43.54
CA GLN A 80 44.53 21.57 42.83
C GLN A 80 44.84 21.98 41.38
N PRO A 81 45.05 21.01 40.46
CA PRO A 81 45.34 21.30 39.06
C PRO A 81 44.10 21.72 38.25
N MET A 82 44.30 22.67 37.35
CA MET A 82 43.36 23.13 36.34
C MET A 82 44.01 23.05 34.96
N ILE A 83 43.27 22.63 33.94
CA ILE A 83 43.77 22.51 32.56
C ILE A 83 43.11 23.58 31.69
N ILE A 84 43.87 24.27 30.86
CA ILE A 84 43.33 25.30 29.96
C ILE A 84 43.37 24.93 28.48
N GLY A 85 44.13 23.91 28.10
CA GLY A 85 44.18 23.45 26.71
C GLY A 85 45.03 22.19 26.55
N THR A 86 44.88 21.59 25.38
CA THR A 86 45.73 20.52 24.88
C THR A 86 46.81 21.10 23.98
N ILE A 87 47.95 20.43 23.92
CA ILE A 87 49.05 20.77 23.01
C ILE A 87 49.07 19.70 21.91
N PRO A 88 48.80 20.07 20.65
CA PRO A 88 48.93 19.14 19.53
C PRO A 88 50.42 18.79 19.31
N GLY A 89 50.76 17.51 19.39
CA GLY A 89 52.10 17.02 19.08
C GLY A 89 52.74 16.14 20.16
N ALA A 90 53.61 15.24 19.71
CA ALA A 90 54.55 14.39 20.46
C ALA A 90 54.05 13.03 21.02
N ASN A 91 53.16 12.32 20.31
CA ASN A 91 53.01 10.86 20.50
C ASN A 91 54.04 10.06 19.67
N ALA A 92 55.25 10.59 19.47
CA ALA A 92 56.30 9.97 18.66
C ALA A 92 57.21 9.01 19.46
N THR A 93 56.95 8.84 20.75
CA THR A 93 57.72 8.01 21.68
C THR A 93 56.78 7.03 22.38
N LEU A 94 57.18 5.76 22.43
CA LEU A 94 56.38 4.72 23.07
C LEU A 94 56.24 4.95 24.59
N PRO A 95 55.15 4.49 25.23
CA PRO A 95 55.00 4.58 26.68
C PRO A 95 56.07 3.75 27.41
N TYR A 96 56.26 4.08 28.68
CA TYR A 96 57.22 3.40 29.56
C TYR A 96 56.94 1.89 29.65
N GLY A 97 57.98 1.07 29.59
CA GLY A 97 57.90 -0.39 29.64
C GLY A 97 57.62 -1.07 28.30
N SER A 98 57.85 -0.39 27.17
CA SER A 98 57.63 -0.92 25.82
C SER A 98 58.86 -1.62 25.20
N GLY A 99 60.05 -1.48 25.81
CA GLY A 99 61.32 -2.05 25.37
C GLY A 99 62.15 -1.17 24.41
N ASP A 100 61.80 0.11 24.21
CA ASP A 100 62.45 1.02 23.26
C ASP A 100 63.51 1.92 23.95
N ILE A 101 64.51 2.39 23.19
CA ILE A 101 65.61 3.23 23.71
C ILE A 101 65.18 4.68 23.99
N ALA A 102 64.04 5.10 23.44
CA ALA A 102 63.49 6.46 23.55
C ALA A 102 62.06 6.45 24.15
N GLU A 103 61.85 5.61 25.17
CA GLU A 103 60.59 5.53 25.91
C GLU A 103 60.21 6.81 26.64
N ASN A 104 58.91 7.10 26.68
CA ASN A 104 58.35 8.20 27.45
C ASN A 104 58.04 7.74 28.88
N HIS A 105 58.94 8.07 29.81
CA HIS A 105 58.81 7.74 31.23
C HIS A 105 57.62 8.42 31.95
N TYR A 106 56.90 9.34 31.29
CA TYR A 106 55.72 10.01 31.84
C TYR A 106 54.39 9.41 31.38
N VAL A 107 54.40 8.49 30.41
CA VAL A 107 53.17 7.86 29.89
C VAL A 107 53.10 6.42 30.37
N LYS A 108 52.01 6.10 31.07
CA LYS A 108 51.72 4.76 31.55
C LYS A 108 51.28 3.87 30.38
N PRO A 109 51.78 2.62 30.27
CA PRO A 109 51.32 1.71 29.23
C PRO A 109 49.86 1.33 29.45
N SER A 110 49.01 1.79 28.54
CA SER A 110 47.60 1.40 28.40
C SER A 110 47.28 1.15 26.92
N ARG A 111 46.15 0.47 26.66
CA ARG A 111 45.65 0.26 25.30
C ARG A 111 45.53 1.60 24.55
N GLU A 112 44.94 2.58 25.20
CA GLU A 112 44.71 3.92 24.65
C GLU A 112 46.03 4.67 24.38
N SER A 113 47.03 4.53 25.25
CA SER A 113 48.35 5.16 25.04
C SER A 113 49.12 4.55 23.86
N ILE A 114 48.93 3.24 23.61
CA ILE A 114 49.56 2.52 22.50
C ILE A 114 48.84 2.85 21.19
N GLU A 115 47.50 2.88 21.20
CA GLU A 115 46.69 3.26 20.02
C GLU A 115 46.97 4.69 19.55
N LYS A 116 47.42 5.58 20.44
CA LYS A 116 47.80 6.96 20.12
C LYS A 116 49.24 7.14 19.66
N PHE A 117 50.08 6.12 19.79
CA PHE A 117 51.47 6.20 19.35
C PHE A 117 51.53 6.35 17.83
N GLY A 118 52.27 7.35 17.34
CA GLY A 118 52.43 7.62 15.92
C GLY A 118 51.21 8.21 15.22
N THR A 119 50.10 8.48 15.93
CA THR A 119 48.93 9.10 15.30
C THR A 119 49.17 10.58 15.03
N PRO A 120 48.60 11.13 13.94
CA PRO A 120 48.68 12.55 13.64
C PRO A 120 48.17 13.41 14.80
N PRO A 121 48.75 14.61 15.02
CA PRO A 121 48.36 15.49 16.13
C PRO A 121 47.00 16.16 15.94
N LEU A 122 46.50 16.18 14.71
CA LEU A 122 45.21 16.74 14.32
C LEU A 122 44.27 15.61 13.91
N HIS A 123 42.97 15.84 14.05
CA HIS A 123 41.96 14.88 13.61
C HIS A 123 42.18 14.54 12.12
N PRO A 124 42.08 13.26 11.70
CA PRO A 124 42.31 12.84 10.31
C PRO A 124 41.52 13.63 9.25
N ALA A 125 40.29 14.05 9.57
CA ALA A 125 39.47 14.89 8.69
C ALA A 125 39.97 16.35 8.54
N MET A 126 40.90 16.82 9.39
CA MET A 126 41.56 18.12 9.26
C MET A 126 42.87 18.01 8.47
N SER A 127 43.71 17.02 8.79
CA SER A 127 45.03 16.86 8.16
C SER A 127 44.98 16.16 6.80
N GLY A 128 43.94 15.37 6.53
CA GLY A 128 43.89 14.48 5.36
C GLY A 128 44.81 13.26 5.49
N GLU A 129 45.45 13.06 6.64
CA GLU A 129 46.25 11.88 6.98
C GLU A 129 45.36 10.85 7.68
N ASP A 130 45.60 9.56 7.47
CA ASP A 130 44.78 8.46 8.03
C ASP A 130 43.28 8.59 7.74
N VAL A 131 42.90 9.05 6.55
CA VAL A 131 41.50 9.20 6.13
C VAL A 131 40.70 7.90 6.22
N THR A 132 41.36 6.74 6.15
CA THR A 132 40.77 5.42 6.36
C THR A 132 40.26 5.21 7.79
N GLU A 133 40.76 5.98 8.75
CA GLU A 133 40.31 6.01 10.14
C GLU A 133 39.11 6.95 10.37
N THR A 134 38.59 7.56 9.31
CA THR A 134 37.33 8.31 9.35
C THR A 134 36.16 7.51 8.76
N PRO A 135 34.91 7.96 8.91
CA PRO A 135 33.75 7.35 8.24
C PRO A 135 33.71 7.62 6.73
N ILE A 136 34.63 8.45 6.18
CA ILE A 136 34.71 8.76 4.74
C ILE A 136 34.87 7.48 3.91
N LEU A 137 35.71 6.54 4.38
CA LEU A 137 35.89 5.25 3.68
C LEU A 137 34.55 4.51 3.54
N ILE A 138 33.74 4.47 4.61
CA ILE A 138 32.42 3.83 4.58
C ILE A 138 31.48 4.59 3.62
N ALA A 139 31.51 5.92 3.65
CA ALA A 139 30.71 6.75 2.74
C ALA A 139 31.07 6.51 1.27
N GLU A 140 32.36 6.28 0.96
CA GLU A 140 32.83 6.01 -0.40
C GLU A 140 32.45 4.60 -0.88
N VAL A 141 32.69 3.55 -0.06
CA VAL A 141 32.35 2.17 -0.46
C VAL A 141 30.85 1.91 -0.53
N THR A 142 30.03 2.71 0.16
CA THR A 142 28.56 2.60 0.13
C THR A 142 27.92 3.49 -0.94
N LYS A 143 28.71 4.32 -1.63
CA LYS A 143 28.25 5.22 -2.71
C LYS A 143 27.53 4.42 -3.79
N ARG A 144 26.35 4.89 -4.19
CA ARG A 144 25.64 4.31 -5.35
C ARG A 144 26.20 4.91 -6.63
N THR A 145 26.68 4.03 -7.51
CA THR A 145 27.12 4.36 -8.86
C THR A 145 26.23 3.68 -9.87
N SER A 146 26.07 4.29 -11.04
CA SER A 146 25.31 3.74 -12.16
C SER A 146 23.84 3.45 -11.83
N LEU A 147 23.19 4.33 -11.06
CA LEU A 147 21.76 4.21 -10.80
C LEU A 147 20.99 4.44 -12.09
N ALA A 148 20.35 3.40 -12.60
CA ALA A 148 19.55 3.47 -13.80
C ALA A 148 18.33 4.36 -13.56
N THR A 149 18.10 5.29 -14.48
CA THR A 149 16.90 6.13 -14.49
C THR A 149 15.94 5.66 -15.58
N PRO A 150 14.66 6.05 -15.54
CA PRO A 150 13.66 5.59 -16.52
C PRO A 150 13.97 5.98 -17.98
N ASP A 151 14.77 7.02 -18.23
CA ASP A 151 15.18 7.43 -19.57
C ASP A 151 16.40 6.65 -20.10
N GLY A 152 16.91 5.68 -19.33
CA GLY A 152 18.07 4.87 -19.66
C GLY A 152 19.42 5.52 -19.33
N SER A 153 19.44 6.75 -18.81
CA SER A 153 20.66 7.36 -18.29
C SER A 153 21.02 6.82 -16.91
N THR A 154 22.28 7.03 -16.50
CA THR A 154 22.74 6.66 -15.16
C THR A 154 23.11 7.88 -14.33
N VAL A 155 22.74 7.85 -13.06
CA VAL A 155 23.12 8.87 -12.07
C VAL A 155 24.14 8.27 -11.11
N ASN A 156 25.19 9.03 -10.83
CA ASN A 156 26.18 8.71 -9.82
C ASN A 156 26.00 9.64 -8.62
N GLU A 157 26.04 9.08 -7.42
CA GLU A 157 26.15 9.92 -6.23
C GLU A 157 27.50 10.67 -6.25
N PRO A 158 27.55 11.93 -5.77
CA PRO A 158 28.80 12.65 -5.56
C PRO A 158 29.73 11.95 -4.56
N ASP A 159 31.04 12.15 -4.75
CA ASP A 159 32.08 11.63 -3.86
C ASP A 159 32.01 12.33 -2.49
N PRO A 160 32.37 11.64 -1.39
CA PRO A 160 32.55 12.27 -0.10
C PRO A 160 33.66 13.32 -0.13
N VAL A 161 33.41 14.48 0.47
CA VAL A 161 34.42 15.56 0.59
C VAL A 161 35.40 15.28 1.73
N ILE A 162 36.66 15.69 1.57
CA ILE A 162 37.74 15.52 2.55
C ILE A 162 38.45 16.87 2.75
N GLY A 163 38.85 17.18 4.00
CA GLY A 163 39.75 18.29 4.30
C GLY A 163 41.19 18.01 3.85
N GLY A 164 41.80 18.97 3.14
CA GLY A 164 43.18 18.86 2.66
C GLY A 164 44.17 19.84 3.33
N ASP A 165 43.69 20.94 3.93
CA ASP A 165 44.53 21.93 4.59
C ASP A 165 44.03 22.21 6.00
N ALA A 166 44.76 21.70 6.99
CA ALA A 166 44.46 21.89 8.41
C ALA A 166 44.39 23.36 8.86
N SER A 167 44.93 24.31 8.09
CA SER A 167 44.90 25.74 8.38
C SER A 167 43.51 26.35 8.21
N TYR A 168 42.67 25.73 7.39
CA TYR A 168 41.35 26.26 7.00
C TYR A 168 40.21 25.30 7.32
N VAL A 169 40.50 24.18 7.98
CA VAL A 169 39.50 23.16 8.34
C VAL A 169 39.30 23.17 9.86
N SER A 170 38.05 23.36 10.26
CA SER A 170 37.61 23.18 11.65
C SER A 170 36.82 21.89 11.76
N VAL A 171 37.23 21.00 12.67
CA VAL A 171 36.52 19.75 12.97
C VAL A 171 36.05 19.74 14.42
N ILE A 172 34.78 19.40 14.59
CA ILE A 172 34.18 19.07 15.87
C ILE A 172 33.95 17.56 15.90
N SER A 173 34.66 16.87 16.78
CA SER A 173 34.52 15.42 16.96
C SER A 173 34.55 15.07 18.46
N PRO A 174 33.66 14.20 18.94
CA PRO A 174 33.78 13.64 20.27
C PRO A 174 34.92 12.61 20.26
N GLY A 175 35.87 12.69 21.19
CA GLY A 175 37.09 11.88 21.14
C GLY A 175 36.90 10.34 21.07
N TYR A 176 35.73 9.81 21.43
CA TYR A 176 35.45 8.36 21.36
C TYR A 176 34.73 7.90 20.08
N ALA A 177 34.12 8.78 19.30
CA ALA A 177 33.40 8.38 18.09
C ALA A 177 34.03 8.98 16.85
N ARG A 178 34.12 8.19 15.77
CA ARG A 178 34.63 8.63 14.46
C ARG A 178 33.71 9.63 13.76
N SER A 179 32.54 9.91 14.34
CA SER A 179 31.60 10.92 13.85
C SER A 179 32.22 12.32 14.01
N TYR A 180 31.95 13.20 13.05
CA TYR A 180 32.46 14.56 13.11
C TYR A 180 31.60 15.53 12.32
N VAL A 181 31.74 16.81 12.65
CA VAL A 181 31.26 17.93 11.84
C VAL A 181 32.50 18.68 11.35
N SER A 182 32.64 18.87 10.04
CA SER A 182 33.72 19.66 9.45
C SER A 182 33.17 20.89 8.73
N VAL A 183 33.90 21.99 8.86
CA VAL A 183 33.76 23.19 8.04
C VAL A 183 35.14 23.54 7.51
N SER A 184 35.28 23.58 6.19
CA SER A 184 36.51 23.92 5.48
C SER A 184 36.32 25.19 4.67
N GLY A 185 37.31 26.08 4.65
CA GLY A 185 37.25 27.36 3.92
C GLY A 185 38.54 27.69 3.17
N SER A 186 38.80 27.01 2.05
CA SER A 186 39.86 27.36 1.10
C SER A 186 39.28 27.56 -0.30
N GLU A 187 39.99 28.31 -1.16
CA GLU A 187 39.50 28.79 -2.46
C GLU A 187 38.95 27.67 -3.37
N ASP A 188 39.50 26.46 -3.26
CA ASP A 188 39.11 25.30 -4.08
C ASP A 188 38.58 24.09 -3.28
N ALA A 189 38.43 24.22 -1.95
CA ALA A 189 37.98 23.10 -1.10
C ALA A 189 37.06 23.53 0.04
N GLU A 190 36.26 24.58 -0.17
CA GLU A 190 35.15 24.89 0.74
C GLU A 190 34.18 23.71 0.78
N HIS A 191 33.88 23.24 1.99
CA HIS A 191 32.85 22.23 2.19
C HIS A 191 32.36 22.24 3.62
N VAL A 192 31.11 21.80 3.79
CA VAL A 192 30.51 21.53 5.09
C VAL A 192 30.10 20.08 5.12
N SER A 193 30.52 19.33 6.14
CA SER A 193 30.11 17.94 6.28
C SER A 193 29.69 17.62 7.71
N ILE A 194 28.65 16.80 7.83
CA ILE A 194 28.20 16.18 9.06
C ILE A 194 28.26 14.68 8.79
N MET A 195 29.20 13.98 9.40
CA MET A 195 29.44 12.56 9.16
C MET A 195 29.20 11.74 10.43
N HIS A 196 28.42 10.68 10.30
CA HIS A 196 28.23 9.68 11.34
C HIS A 196 29.12 8.46 11.07
N THR A 197 29.55 7.76 12.14
CA THR A 197 30.40 6.56 12.03
C THR A 197 29.83 5.42 11.18
N SER A 198 28.52 5.42 10.90
CA SER A 198 27.88 4.44 10.02
C SER A 198 28.08 4.73 8.52
N GLY A 199 28.59 5.91 8.16
CA GLY A 199 28.62 6.40 6.78
C GLY A 199 27.42 7.26 6.39
N ALA A 200 26.42 7.41 7.27
CA ALA A 200 25.35 8.39 7.07
C ALA A 200 25.92 9.80 7.16
N HIS A 201 25.60 10.66 6.20
CA HIS A 201 26.17 12.00 6.12
C HIS A 201 25.29 13.02 5.42
N ILE A 202 25.50 14.27 5.78
CA ILE A 202 25.07 15.44 5.02
C ILE A 202 26.35 16.16 4.60
N GLN A 203 26.47 16.49 3.32
CA GLN A 203 27.60 17.25 2.82
C GLN A 203 27.17 18.32 1.82
N ILE A 204 27.90 19.42 1.83
CA ILE A 204 27.84 20.51 0.85
C ILE A 204 29.25 20.64 0.28
N ASP A 205 29.40 20.47 -1.03
CA ASP A 205 30.69 20.59 -1.71
C ASP A 205 31.01 22.04 -2.12
N ASN A 206 32.19 22.25 -2.73
CA ASN A 206 32.66 23.57 -3.18
C ASN A 206 31.77 24.20 -4.27
N SER A 207 30.98 23.39 -4.98
CA SER A 207 30.02 23.87 -5.98
C SER A 207 28.64 24.15 -5.37
N GLY A 208 28.46 23.92 -4.07
CA GLY A 208 27.18 24.03 -3.38
C GLY A 208 26.25 22.84 -3.60
N ASN A 209 26.73 21.73 -4.17
CA ASN A 209 25.91 20.53 -4.30
C ASN A 209 25.69 19.92 -2.93
N ILE A 210 24.44 19.55 -2.64
CA ILE A 210 24.06 18.97 -1.37
C ILE A 210 23.82 17.47 -1.56
N LYS A 211 24.46 16.66 -0.72
CA LYS A 211 24.16 15.22 -0.61
C LYS A 211 23.70 14.91 0.81
N ILE A 212 22.52 14.30 0.90
CA ILE A 212 21.96 13.77 2.14
C ILE A 212 21.86 12.27 1.97
N LYS A 213 22.60 11.52 2.77
CA LYS A 213 22.62 10.06 2.71
C LYS A 213 22.36 9.46 4.08
N SER A 214 21.30 8.67 4.18
CA SER A 214 21.02 7.83 5.34
C SER A 214 21.43 6.38 5.06
N MET A 215 21.89 5.70 6.12
CA MET A 215 22.17 4.26 6.11
C MET A 215 21.04 3.44 6.74
N GLY A 216 20.02 4.12 7.26
CA GLY A 216 18.81 3.53 7.83
C GLY A 216 17.58 4.34 7.41
N ASP A 217 16.55 4.33 8.25
CA ASP A 217 15.31 5.05 7.95
C ASP A 217 15.51 6.57 7.91
N THR A 218 14.75 7.24 7.05
CA THR A 218 14.72 8.70 6.95
C THR A 218 13.29 9.18 7.17
N TYR A 219 13.12 10.10 8.11
CA TYR A 219 11.83 10.71 8.41
C TYR A 219 11.86 12.18 7.99
N SER A 220 10.89 12.58 7.18
CA SER A 220 10.68 13.97 6.77
C SER A 220 9.20 14.30 6.91
N GLY A 221 8.86 15.19 7.84
CA GLY A 221 7.49 15.59 8.14
C GLY A 221 7.37 17.09 8.34
N SER A 222 6.17 17.62 8.11
CA SER A 222 5.81 19.01 8.38
C SER A 222 4.39 19.05 8.93
N GLU A 223 4.18 19.79 10.01
CA GLU A 223 2.85 20.08 10.59
C GLU A 223 2.13 21.23 9.86
N GLY A 224 2.86 21.94 9.00
CA GLY A 224 2.34 23.01 8.17
C GLY A 224 2.40 22.67 6.69
N ASN A 225 2.41 23.71 5.86
CA ASN A 225 2.59 23.53 4.42
C ASN A 225 4.01 23.07 4.12
N SER A 226 4.13 22.06 3.27
CA SER A 226 5.40 21.64 2.67
C SER A 226 5.29 21.83 1.17
N GLY A 227 6.31 22.43 0.57
CA GLY A 227 6.38 22.70 -0.86
C GLY A 227 7.75 22.32 -1.41
N GLU A 228 7.76 21.84 -2.64
CA GLU A 228 8.98 21.53 -3.36
C GLU A 228 8.92 22.17 -4.74
N TYR A 229 9.99 22.85 -5.11
CA TYR A 229 10.15 23.49 -6.39
C TYR A 229 11.48 23.06 -7.01
N VAL A 230 11.43 22.58 -8.24
CA VAL A 230 12.61 22.17 -9.01
C VAL A 230 12.48 22.83 -10.38
N GLU A 231 13.41 23.72 -10.71
CA GLU A 231 13.47 24.37 -12.04
C GLU A 231 13.95 23.38 -13.12
N GLY A 232 14.89 22.52 -12.75
CA GLY A 232 15.43 21.47 -13.61
C GLY A 232 14.62 20.17 -13.56
N ARG A 233 15.33 19.06 -13.79
CA ARG A 233 14.80 17.71 -13.73
C ARG A 233 14.71 17.22 -12.28
N LYS A 234 13.64 16.49 -11.95
CA LYS A 234 13.53 15.70 -10.72
C LYS A 234 13.27 14.23 -11.07
N ASP A 235 14.14 13.34 -10.59
CA ASP A 235 13.93 11.90 -10.64
C ASP A 235 13.51 11.38 -9.26
N LEU A 236 12.48 10.54 -9.24
CA LEU A 236 12.04 9.82 -8.04
C LEU A 236 12.08 8.33 -8.33
N ILE A 237 13.03 7.63 -7.71
CA ILE A 237 13.28 6.20 -7.93
C ILE A 237 13.09 5.48 -6.60
N ILE A 238 12.19 4.50 -6.58
CA ILE A 238 11.86 3.71 -5.41
C ILE A 238 11.95 2.23 -5.79
N ASP A 239 12.96 1.54 -5.27
CA ASP A 239 13.17 0.09 -5.52
C ASP A 239 12.12 -0.77 -4.79
N GLY A 240 11.58 -0.24 -3.69
CA GLY A 240 10.53 -0.87 -2.88
C GLY A 240 9.12 -0.39 -3.22
N LYS A 241 8.20 -0.56 -2.27
CA LYS A 241 6.82 -0.07 -2.39
C LYS A 241 6.77 1.46 -2.25
N TYR A 242 6.09 2.13 -3.17
CA TYR A 242 5.76 3.55 -3.08
C TYR A 242 4.25 3.75 -2.91
N THR A 243 3.83 4.57 -1.95
CA THR A 243 2.41 4.85 -1.66
C THR A 243 2.22 6.34 -1.50
N ILE A 244 1.19 6.88 -2.17
CA ILE A 244 0.73 8.26 -2.01
C ILE A 244 -0.70 8.20 -1.45
N SER A 245 -0.97 8.96 -0.38
CA SER A 245 -2.31 9.12 0.19
C SER A 245 -2.61 10.59 0.47
N VAL A 246 -3.79 11.04 0.05
CA VAL A 246 -4.33 12.39 0.36
C VAL A 246 -5.65 12.18 1.08
N ASN A 247 -5.67 12.41 2.40
CA ASN A 247 -6.79 11.97 3.25
C ASN A 247 -7.92 13.00 3.37
N GLY A 248 -7.61 14.30 3.23
CA GLY A 248 -8.56 15.38 3.52
C GLY A 248 -8.87 16.31 2.36
N GLY A 249 -8.32 16.08 1.17
CA GLY A 249 -8.43 17.02 0.05
C GLY A 249 -8.14 16.40 -1.31
N ASP A 250 -7.92 17.27 -2.30
CA ASP A 250 -7.77 16.87 -3.69
C ASP A 250 -6.32 16.50 -4.04
N CYS A 251 -6.16 15.53 -4.94
CA CYS A 251 -4.91 15.27 -5.65
C CYS A 251 -5.04 15.78 -7.09
N VAL A 252 -4.25 16.80 -7.45
CA VAL A 252 -4.29 17.42 -8.78
C VAL A 252 -2.94 17.24 -9.46
N MET A 253 -2.94 16.59 -10.62
CA MET A 253 -1.77 16.44 -11.49
C MET A 253 -2.01 17.21 -12.79
N LYS A 254 -1.08 18.10 -13.15
CA LYS A 254 -1.12 18.86 -14.40
C LYS A 254 0.20 18.66 -15.14
N ILE A 255 0.11 18.17 -16.36
CA ILE A 255 1.25 17.86 -17.22
C ILE A 255 1.02 18.59 -18.55
N ALA A 256 1.96 19.46 -18.93
CA ALA A 256 1.89 20.20 -20.18
C ALA A 256 2.35 19.35 -21.39
N GLY A 257 3.29 18.44 -21.15
CA GLY A 257 3.70 17.40 -22.10
C GLY A 257 2.90 16.12 -21.91
N ASP A 258 3.56 14.99 -22.18
CA ASP A 258 2.93 13.67 -22.13
C ASP A 258 2.93 13.08 -20.72
N LEU A 259 1.85 12.37 -20.39
CA LEU A 259 1.80 11.47 -19.23
C LEU A 259 1.90 10.03 -19.73
N VAL A 260 2.95 9.33 -19.29
CA VAL A 260 3.14 7.90 -19.56
C VAL A 260 2.96 7.12 -18.27
N ILE A 261 2.10 6.10 -18.31
CA ILE A 261 1.90 5.15 -17.21
C ILE A 261 2.20 3.77 -17.78
N ASP A 262 3.34 3.21 -17.41
CA ASP A 262 3.77 1.87 -17.79
C ASP A 262 3.83 0.99 -16.54
N ALA A 263 2.99 -0.03 -16.49
CA ALA A 263 2.91 -0.98 -15.39
C ALA A 263 3.12 -2.38 -15.94
N MET A 264 4.11 -3.10 -15.39
CA MET A 264 4.44 -4.46 -15.83
C MET A 264 3.36 -5.49 -15.49
N ASN A 265 2.44 -5.14 -14.58
CA ASN A 265 1.32 -5.97 -14.14
C ASN A 265 -0.01 -5.21 -14.36
N ASP A 266 -0.82 -5.05 -13.31
CA ASP A 266 -2.14 -4.44 -13.40
C ASP A 266 -2.15 -2.95 -13.07
N VAL A 267 -3.03 -2.20 -13.76
CA VAL A 267 -3.46 -0.86 -13.35
C VAL A 267 -4.94 -0.91 -12.95
N LYS A 268 -5.27 -0.43 -11.75
CA LYS A 268 -6.64 -0.44 -11.20
C LYS A 268 -7.10 0.97 -10.85
N TYR A 269 -8.31 1.32 -11.30
CA TYR A 269 -8.97 2.58 -10.96
C TYR A 269 -10.29 2.29 -10.25
N ASN A 270 -10.37 2.64 -8.96
CA ASN A 270 -11.58 2.55 -8.16
C ASN A 270 -12.12 3.96 -7.92
N VAL A 271 -13.19 4.33 -8.60
CA VAL A 271 -13.79 5.67 -8.53
C VAL A 271 -15.22 5.53 -8.02
N SER A 272 -15.49 6.00 -6.80
CA SER A 272 -16.84 5.96 -6.20
C SER A 272 -17.80 6.97 -6.85
N GLY A 273 -17.25 8.11 -7.27
CA GLY A 273 -17.98 9.13 -8.03
C GLY A 273 -17.93 8.87 -9.53
N LYS A 274 -17.82 9.95 -10.30
CA LYS A 274 -17.77 9.89 -11.77
C LYS A 274 -16.32 9.85 -12.26
N MET A 275 -16.02 8.94 -13.18
CA MET A 275 -14.80 8.98 -14.00
C MET A 275 -15.13 9.57 -15.38
N ASN A 276 -14.36 10.56 -15.84
CA ASN A 276 -14.54 11.18 -17.17
C ASN A 276 -13.26 11.03 -17.99
N PHE A 277 -13.41 10.71 -19.28
CA PHE A 277 -12.34 10.76 -20.28
C PHE A 277 -12.76 11.71 -21.40
N ASN A 278 -12.17 12.90 -21.43
CA ASN A 278 -12.42 13.90 -22.47
C ASN A 278 -11.19 14.01 -23.36
N VAL A 279 -11.26 13.44 -24.57
CA VAL A 279 -10.12 13.34 -25.48
C VAL A 279 -10.49 13.92 -26.84
N SER A 280 -9.64 14.80 -27.39
CA SER A 280 -9.93 15.52 -28.64
C SER A 280 -9.73 14.68 -29.90
N GLU A 281 -8.72 13.82 -29.92
CA GLU A 281 -8.34 13.08 -31.12
C GLU A 281 -8.92 11.66 -31.13
N SER A 282 -8.40 10.76 -30.29
CA SER A 282 -8.85 9.37 -30.27
C SER A 282 -8.61 8.70 -28.93
N ILE A 283 -9.43 7.68 -28.65
CA ILE A 283 -9.22 6.73 -27.56
C ILE A 283 -9.06 5.36 -28.21
N THR A 284 -7.97 4.66 -27.89
CA THR A 284 -7.70 3.30 -28.37
C THR A 284 -7.65 2.34 -27.18
N MET A 285 -8.39 1.24 -27.26
CA MET A 285 -8.45 0.22 -26.22
C MET A 285 -8.22 -1.15 -26.86
N THR A 286 -7.20 -1.88 -26.38
CA THR A 286 -6.83 -3.19 -26.91
C THR A 286 -6.54 -4.14 -25.76
N GLY A 287 -6.94 -5.40 -25.92
CA GLY A 287 -6.63 -6.47 -24.98
C GLY A 287 -7.25 -7.77 -25.46
N SER A 288 -6.83 -8.90 -24.89
CA SER A 288 -7.42 -10.22 -25.21
C SER A 288 -8.92 -10.29 -24.91
N LYS A 289 -9.40 -9.47 -23.96
CA LYS A 289 -10.82 -9.33 -23.61
C LYS A 289 -11.10 -7.89 -23.15
N ILE A 290 -12.23 -7.35 -23.59
CA ILE A 290 -12.76 -6.05 -23.12
C ILE A 290 -14.20 -6.29 -22.64
N ASN A 291 -14.50 -5.94 -21.39
CA ASN A 291 -15.86 -5.99 -20.84
C ASN A 291 -16.35 -4.56 -20.59
N ILE A 292 -17.55 -4.24 -21.07
CA ILE A 292 -18.24 -2.98 -20.80
C ILE A 292 -19.63 -3.32 -20.27
N HIS A 293 -19.96 -2.82 -19.09
CA HIS A 293 -21.19 -3.17 -18.40
C HIS A 293 -21.72 -2.00 -17.58
N ALA A 294 -22.98 -1.62 -17.81
CA ALA A 294 -23.74 -0.71 -16.96
C ALA A 294 -24.69 -1.54 -16.09
N ARG A 295 -24.69 -1.28 -14.78
CA ARG A 295 -25.39 -2.09 -13.78
C ARG A 295 -26.88 -1.75 -13.68
N GLU A 296 -27.21 -0.46 -13.70
CA GLU A 296 -28.58 0.02 -13.43
C GLU A 296 -29.23 0.67 -14.63
N ASN A 297 -28.47 1.47 -15.38
CA ASN A 297 -28.99 2.28 -16.48
C ASN A 297 -28.59 1.68 -17.83
N ASN A 298 -27.99 2.49 -18.69
CA ASN A 298 -27.72 2.20 -20.08
C ASN A 298 -26.23 2.32 -20.41
N ILE A 299 -25.85 1.69 -21.53
CA ILE A 299 -24.61 1.98 -22.25
C ILE A 299 -25.03 2.64 -23.56
N ASP A 300 -24.68 3.92 -23.72
CA ASP A 300 -24.99 4.66 -24.94
C ASP A 300 -23.78 4.69 -25.88
N PHE A 301 -24.00 4.31 -27.14
CA PHE A 301 -23.02 4.44 -28.21
C PHE A 301 -23.55 5.44 -29.24
N TYR A 302 -22.86 6.56 -29.38
CA TYR A 302 -23.18 7.58 -30.36
C TYR A 302 -21.96 7.93 -31.19
N ALA A 303 -22.11 7.92 -32.51
CA ALA A 303 -21.11 8.43 -33.44
C ALA A 303 -21.80 9.23 -34.54
N ALA A 304 -21.39 10.48 -34.73
CA ALA A 304 -22.02 11.37 -35.71
C ALA A 304 -21.89 10.90 -37.17
N LYS A 305 -20.90 10.06 -37.47
CA LYS A 305 -20.66 9.54 -38.83
C LYS A 305 -21.02 8.06 -38.98
N LYS A 306 -20.36 7.19 -38.21
CA LYS A 306 -20.52 5.74 -38.36
C LYS A 306 -20.13 5.00 -37.09
N VAL A 307 -20.85 3.93 -36.81
CA VAL A 307 -20.44 2.87 -35.88
C VAL A 307 -20.13 1.64 -36.74
N LYS A 308 -18.99 0.99 -36.49
CA LYS A 308 -18.60 -0.25 -37.16
C LYS A 308 -18.37 -1.33 -36.12
N MET A 309 -18.97 -2.49 -36.32
CA MET A 309 -18.84 -3.66 -35.45
C MET A 309 -18.48 -4.87 -36.30
N PHE A 310 -17.39 -5.55 -35.95
CA PHE A 310 -16.92 -6.74 -36.64
C PHE A 310 -16.53 -7.80 -35.62
N ALA A 311 -16.96 -9.03 -35.86
CA ALA A 311 -16.54 -10.21 -35.11
C ALA A 311 -15.95 -11.21 -36.12
N GLY A 312 -14.81 -11.81 -35.79
CA GLY A 312 -14.21 -12.87 -36.61
C GLY A 312 -14.98 -14.20 -36.51
N GLY A 313 -15.72 -14.39 -35.42
CA GLY A 313 -16.71 -15.46 -35.24
C GLY A 313 -18.11 -14.89 -35.12
N ASP A 314 -18.89 -15.40 -34.17
CA ASP A 314 -20.28 -14.99 -34.00
C ASP A 314 -20.43 -13.58 -33.41
N LEU A 315 -21.38 -12.81 -33.96
CA LEU A 315 -21.93 -11.61 -33.32
C LEU A 315 -23.30 -11.95 -32.73
N ALA A 316 -23.40 -12.00 -31.41
CA ALA A 316 -24.65 -12.25 -30.71
C ALA A 316 -25.24 -10.95 -30.15
N ILE A 317 -26.49 -10.64 -30.51
CA ILE A 317 -27.26 -9.52 -29.96
C ILE A 317 -28.54 -10.09 -29.37
N ARG A 318 -28.82 -9.77 -28.11
CA ARG A 318 -30.00 -10.27 -27.40
C ARG A 318 -30.66 -9.15 -26.60
N SER A 319 -31.98 -9.08 -26.68
CA SER A 319 -32.84 -8.27 -25.81
C SER A 319 -33.89 -9.19 -25.18
N ASN A 320 -34.16 -9.02 -23.90
CA ASN A 320 -35.31 -9.67 -23.25
C ASN A 320 -36.62 -8.90 -23.54
N GLY A 321 -36.50 -7.61 -23.85
CA GLY A 321 -37.60 -6.79 -24.33
C GLY A 321 -37.57 -6.68 -25.86
N SER A 322 -37.99 -5.53 -26.37
CA SER A 322 -37.94 -5.25 -27.80
C SER A 322 -36.52 -4.94 -28.27
N MET A 323 -36.26 -5.24 -29.55
CA MET A 323 -35.11 -4.73 -30.29
C MET A 323 -35.65 -3.85 -31.42
N PHE A 324 -35.23 -2.59 -31.46
CA PHE A 324 -35.64 -1.64 -32.48
C PHE A 324 -34.48 -1.40 -33.45
N VAL A 325 -34.74 -1.54 -34.74
CA VAL A 325 -33.82 -1.11 -35.79
C VAL A 325 -34.59 -0.18 -36.70
N ASN A 326 -34.14 1.07 -36.76
CA ASN A 326 -34.69 2.06 -37.67
C ASN A 326 -33.57 2.54 -38.58
N SER A 327 -33.77 2.40 -39.89
CA SER A 327 -32.78 2.69 -40.90
C SER A 327 -33.47 2.91 -42.24
N ASP A 328 -32.92 3.78 -43.08
CA ASP A 328 -33.39 3.92 -44.46
C ASP A 328 -33.27 2.60 -45.23
N ASN A 329 -32.13 1.92 -45.06
CA ASN A 329 -31.84 0.61 -45.69
C ASN A 329 -31.30 -0.37 -44.65
N MET A 330 -31.89 -1.57 -44.61
CA MET A 330 -31.39 -2.71 -43.84
C MET A 330 -31.07 -3.86 -44.80
N ASN A 331 -29.85 -4.38 -44.78
CA ASN A 331 -29.42 -5.50 -45.61
C ASN A 331 -28.96 -6.68 -44.75
N PHE A 332 -29.42 -7.88 -45.07
CA PHE A 332 -28.99 -9.14 -44.46
C PHE A 332 -28.43 -10.05 -45.55
N ASP A 333 -27.10 -10.08 -45.67
CA ASP A 333 -26.40 -11.02 -46.54
C ASP A 333 -25.95 -12.22 -45.72
N THR A 334 -26.70 -13.32 -45.83
CA THR A 334 -26.48 -14.55 -45.05
C THR A 334 -26.91 -15.76 -45.86
N GLY A 335 -26.24 -16.90 -45.65
CA GLY A 335 -26.66 -18.17 -46.24
C GLY A 335 -28.04 -18.63 -45.75
N GLN A 336 -28.43 -18.27 -44.52
CA GLN A 336 -29.74 -18.60 -43.95
C GLN A 336 -30.27 -17.46 -43.10
N PHE A 337 -31.51 -17.04 -43.35
CA PHE A 337 -32.27 -16.12 -42.51
C PHE A 337 -33.43 -16.87 -41.87
N ARG A 338 -33.49 -16.88 -40.53
CA ARG A 338 -34.52 -17.58 -39.75
C ARG A 338 -35.22 -16.59 -38.83
N VAL A 339 -36.55 -16.58 -38.89
CA VAL A 339 -37.39 -15.82 -37.96
C VAL A 339 -38.30 -16.81 -37.25
N LYS A 340 -38.29 -16.78 -35.91
CA LYS A 340 -39.19 -17.57 -35.08
C LYS A 340 -39.96 -16.61 -34.19
N SER A 341 -41.26 -16.47 -34.45
CA SER A 341 -42.15 -15.65 -33.66
C SER A 341 -43.55 -16.27 -33.64
N ALA A 342 -44.39 -15.83 -32.69
CA ALA A 342 -45.81 -16.14 -32.72
C ALA A 342 -46.46 -15.44 -33.93
N ASP A 343 -46.16 -14.16 -34.10
CA ASP A 343 -46.62 -13.34 -35.21
C ASP A 343 -45.43 -12.74 -35.98
N THR A 344 -45.44 -12.85 -37.30
CA THR A 344 -44.53 -12.12 -38.20
C THR A 344 -45.37 -11.29 -39.14
N SER A 345 -45.10 -9.99 -39.20
CA SER A 345 -45.69 -9.09 -40.21
C SER A 345 -44.60 -8.49 -41.07
N ILE A 346 -44.81 -8.48 -42.39
CA ILE A 346 -43.94 -7.84 -43.36
C ILE A 346 -44.84 -6.96 -44.23
N THR A 347 -44.65 -5.66 -44.13
CA THR A 347 -45.44 -4.67 -44.85
C THR A 347 -44.50 -3.79 -45.66
N GLY A 348 -44.76 -3.67 -46.96
CA GLY A 348 -44.07 -2.74 -47.83
C GLY A 348 -45.06 -1.77 -48.45
N ALA A 349 -44.75 -0.48 -48.47
CA ALA A 349 -45.56 0.51 -49.19
C ALA A 349 -45.51 0.31 -50.72
N GLY A 350 -44.43 -0.30 -51.22
CA GLY A 350 -44.24 -0.65 -52.63
C GLY A 350 -44.38 -2.15 -52.88
N LYS A 351 -43.25 -2.85 -53.04
CA LYS A 351 -43.18 -4.28 -53.34
C LYS A 351 -42.59 -5.05 -52.16
N VAL A 352 -43.27 -6.10 -51.71
CA VAL A 352 -42.66 -7.19 -50.92
C VAL A 352 -42.39 -8.33 -51.89
N ALA A 353 -41.13 -8.74 -52.03
CA ALA A 353 -40.71 -9.77 -52.97
C ALA A 353 -40.02 -10.91 -52.24
N PHE A 354 -40.46 -12.14 -52.52
CA PHE A 354 -39.76 -13.36 -52.14
C PHE A 354 -39.30 -14.02 -53.43
N ASP A 355 -38.00 -13.93 -53.71
CA ASP A 355 -37.39 -14.52 -54.91
C ASP A 355 -36.65 -15.80 -54.51
N GLY A 356 -37.30 -16.94 -54.72
CA GLY A 356 -36.81 -18.26 -54.33
C GLY A 356 -37.60 -19.37 -55.03
N GLY A 357 -36.99 -20.55 -55.16
CA GLY A 357 -37.58 -21.62 -55.98
C GLY A 357 -38.91 -22.18 -55.46
N ILE A 358 -39.13 -22.19 -54.14
CA ILE A 358 -40.35 -22.72 -53.52
C ILE A 358 -40.70 -21.90 -52.28
N PHE A 359 -41.97 -21.48 -52.16
CA PHE A 359 -42.54 -20.84 -50.98
C PHE A 359 -43.54 -21.79 -50.32
N TYR A 360 -43.24 -22.22 -49.09
CA TYR A 360 -44.09 -23.12 -48.31
C TYR A 360 -44.90 -22.33 -47.28
N VAL A 361 -46.21 -22.59 -47.23
CA VAL A 361 -47.10 -22.11 -46.16
C VAL A 361 -47.53 -23.31 -45.32
N GLY A 362 -47.47 -23.19 -44.00
CA GLY A 362 -47.75 -24.30 -43.08
C GLY A 362 -49.22 -24.75 -43.10
N ALA A 363 -49.52 -25.85 -42.39
CA ALA A 363 -50.88 -26.39 -42.26
C ALA A 363 -51.76 -25.44 -41.43
N GLY A 364 -52.57 -24.64 -42.13
CA GLY A 364 -53.49 -23.65 -41.58
C GLY A 364 -54.22 -22.92 -42.71
N ALA A 365 -55.26 -22.16 -42.39
CA ALA A 365 -55.96 -21.36 -43.39
C ALA A 365 -55.07 -20.20 -43.84
N SER A 366 -54.76 -20.13 -45.13
CA SER A 366 -54.06 -19.01 -45.75
C SER A 366 -55.11 -18.09 -46.36
N PHE A 367 -55.16 -16.83 -45.91
CA PHE A 367 -56.07 -15.83 -46.43
C PHE A 367 -55.29 -14.83 -47.28
N ILE A 368 -55.75 -14.63 -48.51
CA ILE A 368 -55.24 -13.60 -49.42
C ILE A 368 -56.42 -12.66 -49.66
N GLU A 369 -56.38 -11.51 -49.00
CA GLU A 369 -57.44 -10.50 -49.09
C GLU A 369 -57.11 -9.45 -50.15
N GLY A 370 -58.13 -8.94 -50.84
CA GLY A 370 -58.01 -7.95 -51.94
C GLY A 370 -58.27 -8.55 -53.33
N ASN A 371 -57.71 -7.93 -54.38
CA ASN A 371 -57.78 -8.42 -55.77
C ASN A 371 -56.40 -8.97 -56.22
N PRO A 372 -56.00 -10.17 -55.75
CA PRO A 372 -54.68 -10.71 -56.05
C PRO A 372 -54.56 -11.11 -57.52
N ASN A 373 -53.54 -10.60 -58.21
CA ASN A 373 -53.17 -11.07 -59.54
C ASN A 373 -52.10 -12.16 -59.42
N PHE A 374 -52.50 -13.41 -59.58
CA PHE A 374 -51.56 -14.53 -59.73
C PHE A 374 -51.13 -14.63 -61.18
N ASN A 375 -49.89 -14.22 -61.48
CA ASN A 375 -49.32 -14.36 -62.81
C ASN A 375 -48.28 -15.48 -62.80
N SER A 376 -48.66 -16.68 -63.28
CA SER A 376 -47.74 -17.79 -63.45
C SER A 376 -47.01 -17.64 -64.79
N GLY A 377 -45.75 -17.22 -64.76
CA GLY A 377 -44.89 -17.21 -65.94
C GLY A 377 -44.55 -18.65 -66.34
N SER A 378 -45.28 -19.25 -67.28
CA SER A 378 -45.01 -20.60 -67.78
C SER A 378 -43.83 -20.59 -68.76
N GLY A 379 -42.65 -20.97 -68.28
CA GLY A 379 -41.67 -21.66 -69.12
C GLY A 379 -42.19 -23.06 -69.40
N ALA A 380 -42.36 -23.40 -70.68
CA ALA A 380 -42.99 -24.62 -71.18
C ALA A 380 -42.72 -25.90 -70.35
N GLY A 381 -43.77 -26.42 -69.72
CA GLY A 381 -43.78 -27.70 -69.00
C GLY A 381 -44.85 -27.69 -67.93
N GLN A 382 -45.93 -28.46 -68.12
CA GLN A 382 -47.06 -28.57 -67.20
C GLN A 382 -46.62 -28.74 -65.74
N ALA A 383 -47.06 -27.82 -64.88
CA ALA A 383 -47.26 -28.07 -63.46
C ALA A 383 -48.74 -27.82 -63.16
N ASP A 384 -49.43 -28.89 -62.83
CA ASP A 384 -50.84 -28.95 -62.50
C ASP A 384 -51.09 -28.17 -61.20
N ALA A 385 -51.71 -26.99 -61.30
CA ALA A 385 -52.20 -26.27 -60.15
C ALA A 385 -53.47 -26.97 -59.66
N VAL A 386 -53.32 -28.03 -58.84
CA VAL A 386 -54.44 -28.64 -58.13
C VAL A 386 -54.91 -27.66 -57.06
N VAL A 387 -55.81 -26.76 -57.43
CA VAL A 387 -56.67 -26.05 -56.49
C VAL A 387 -57.77 -27.03 -56.08
N SER A 388 -57.64 -27.68 -54.92
CA SER A 388 -58.79 -28.41 -54.35
C SER A 388 -59.76 -27.38 -53.76
N THR A 389 -60.78 -27.00 -54.52
CA THR A 389 -61.95 -26.32 -53.97
C THR A 389 -62.78 -27.34 -53.21
N THR A 390 -62.61 -27.45 -51.89
CA THR A 390 -63.63 -28.05 -51.04
C THR A 390 -64.77 -27.03 -50.95
N ASP A 391 -65.99 -27.46 -51.26
CA ASP A 391 -67.19 -26.65 -51.46
C ASP A 391 -67.38 -25.53 -50.42
N ILE A 392 -67.63 -24.31 -50.92
CA ILE A 392 -68.20 -23.21 -50.13
C ILE A 392 -69.68 -23.57 -49.87
N ALA A 393 -69.95 -24.20 -48.74
CA ALA A 393 -71.31 -24.33 -48.24
C ALA A 393 -71.79 -22.97 -47.69
N THR A 394 -72.68 -22.30 -48.42
CA THR A 394 -73.47 -21.18 -47.87
C THR A 394 -74.39 -21.69 -46.76
N PRO A 395 -74.33 -21.18 -45.52
CA PRO A 395 -75.37 -21.47 -44.54
C PRO A 395 -76.61 -20.60 -44.86
N VAL A 396 -77.62 -21.23 -45.46
CA VAL A 396 -79.00 -20.72 -45.43
C VAL A 396 -79.54 -20.99 -44.03
N VAL A 397 -79.60 -19.96 -43.18
CA VAL A 397 -80.40 -20.01 -41.96
C VAL A 397 -81.83 -19.59 -42.32
N GLN A 398 -82.73 -20.57 -42.35
CA GLN A 398 -84.17 -20.39 -42.47
C GLN A 398 -84.72 -19.77 -41.18
N PHE A 399 -85.34 -18.60 -41.26
CA PHE A 399 -86.17 -18.06 -40.19
C PHE A 399 -87.53 -18.76 -40.22
N ASP A 400 -87.84 -19.58 -39.21
CA ASP A 400 -89.21 -20.01 -38.92
C ASP A 400 -89.86 -18.99 -37.97
N ILE A 401 -90.87 -18.29 -38.47
CA ILE A 401 -91.72 -17.38 -37.70
C ILE A 401 -93.00 -18.15 -37.37
N LYS A 402 -93.17 -18.53 -36.09
CA LYS A 402 -94.49 -18.75 -35.51
C LYS A 402 -94.76 -17.79 -34.36
N SER A 403 -95.83 -17.04 -34.58
CA SER A 403 -96.34 -15.86 -33.88
C SER A 403 -97.15 -16.14 -32.61
N ARG A 404 -97.17 -15.12 -31.72
CA ARG A 404 -98.27 -14.59 -30.87
C ARG A 404 -97.86 -14.50 -29.38
N ALA A 405 -98.20 -13.48 -28.59
CA ALA A 405 -98.67 -12.08 -28.72
C ALA A 405 -98.94 -11.60 -27.27
N LEU A 406 -98.65 -10.34 -26.92
CA LEU A 406 -99.26 -9.48 -25.84
C LEU A 406 -98.31 -8.27 -25.61
N VAL A 407 -98.51 -7.08 -26.21
CA VAL A 407 -99.45 -5.96 -25.91
C VAL A 407 -99.16 -5.29 -24.54
N ALA A 408 -98.40 -4.17 -24.55
CA ALA A 408 -98.76 -2.75 -24.25
C ALA A 408 -98.79 -2.41 -22.73
N GLU A 409 -98.36 -1.25 -22.19
CA GLU A 409 -98.31 0.13 -22.68
C GLU A 409 -97.44 1.04 -21.74
N SER A 410 -96.88 2.11 -22.30
CA SER A 410 -96.67 3.51 -21.79
C SER A 410 -95.79 3.90 -20.57
N GLY A 411 -94.90 4.88 -20.84
CA GLY A 411 -94.36 5.91 -19.93
C GLY A 411 -92.84 5.84 -19.68
N ARG A 412 -91.94 6.85 -19.73
CA ARG A 412 -91.78 8.19 -20.38
C ARG A 412 -90.48 8.83 -19.77
N GLN A 413 -89.59 9.42 -20.60
CA GLN A 413 -88.58 10.50 -20.32
C GLN A 413 -87.43 10.27 -19.29
N ASP A 414 -86.19 10.78 -19.44
CA ASP A 414 -85.68 12.01 -20.07
C ASP A 414 -84.23 11.92 -20.64
N SER A 415 -83.93 12.88 -21.53
CA SER A 415 -82.66 13.29 -22.19
C SER A 415 -81.65 14.00 -21.24
N VAL A 416 -80.36 14.24 -21.54
CA VAL A 416 -79.78 15.29 -22.44
C VAL A 416 -78.24 15.14 -22.56
N SER A 417 -77.69 15.62 -23.70
CA SER A 417 -76.31 15.71 -24.21
C SER A 417 -75.38 16.78 -23.61
N SER A 418 -74.05 16.71 -23.84
CA SER A 418 -73.26 17.62 -24.73
C SER A 418 -71.73 17.65 -24.45
N THR A 419 -71.01 18.26 -25.40
CA THR A 419 -69.60 18.22 -25.84
C THR A 419 -68.70 19.38 -25.31
N ALA A 420 -67.41 19.39 -25.73
CA ALA A 420 -66.43 20.52 -25.86
C ALA A 420 -65.39 20.72 -24.73
N THR A 421 -64.16 21.29 -24.84
CA THR A 421 -63.17 21.68 -25.89
C THR A 421 -61.90 22.15 -25.14
N ALA A 422 -60.74 22.22 -25.81
CA ALA A 422 -59.40 22.64 -25.33
C ALA A 422 -59.29 24.08 -24.73
N GLY A 423 -58.23 24.34 -23.94
CA GLY A 423 -57.75 25.71 -23.66
C GLY A 423 -56.73 25.89 -22.52
N ARG A 424 -55.64 26.63 -22.80
CA ARG A 424 -54.49 27.03 -21.94
C ARG A 424 -54.85 28.05 -20.83
N GLY A 425 -53.98 28.16 -19.80
CA GLY A 425 -53.52 29.46 -19.28
C GLY A 425 -53.47 29.72 -17.75
N HIS A 426 -52.23 29.77 -17.22
CA HIS A 426 -51.64 30.68 -16.20
C HIS A 426 -52.29 31.05 -14.82
N ASN A 427 -51.46 30.81 -13.79
CA ASN A 427 -50.98 31.66 -12.68
C ASN A 427 -51.83 32.09 -11.45
N ALA A 428 -51.20 31.82 -10.29
CA ALA A 428 -51.02 32.62 -9.05
C ALA A 428 -52.07 32.53 -7.92
N LEU A 429 -51.65 31.94 -6.76
CA LEU A 429 -51.39 32.56 -5.42
C LEU A 429 -52.68 32.72 -4.58
N ASP A 430 -52.83 32.46 -3.28
CA ASP A 430 -52.00 32.14 -2.10
C ASP A 430 -52.95 31.58 -1.00
N ASP A 431 -52.47 30.72 -0.07
CA ASP A 431 -52.44 30.96 1.39
C ASP A 431 -52.14 29.70 2.25
N VAL A 432 -50.88 29.66 2.73
CA VAL A 432 -50.36 29.49 4.12
C VAL A 432 -50.92 28.39 5.06
N VAL A 433 -50.04 27.46 5.50
CA VAL A 433 -49.63 27.23 6.91
C VAL A 433 -48.21 26.63 6.96
N ASP A 434 -47.35 27.26 7.77
CA ASP A 434 -45.97 26.95 8.17
C ASP A 434 -45.87 25.77 9.16
N VAL A 435 -44.72 25.07 9.22
CA VAL A 435 -43.93 24.76 10.44
C VAL A 435 -42.82 23.70 10.19
N SER A 436 -41.58 24.16 10.39
CA SER A 436 -40.37 23.47 10.89
C SER A 436 -39.69 22.34 10.09
N GLY A 437 -38.36 22.45 10.00
CA GLY A 437 -37.50 21.58 9.21
C GLY A 437 -37.15 20.23 9.82
N ASP A 438 -36.72 19.34 8.93
CA ASP A 438 -35.88 18.17 9.18
C ASP A 438 -35.10 17.88 7.89
N THR A 439 -33.79 18.09 7.92
CA THR A 439 -32.86 17.64 6.88
C THR A 439 -32.43 16.22 7.19
N SER A 440 -33.17 15.25 6.67
CA SER A 440 -32.78 13.84 6.64
C SER A 440 -32.56 13.40 5.18
N PRO A 441 -31.41 12.77 4.83
CA PRO A 441 -31.15 12.33 3.47
C PRO A 441 -32.09 11.19 3.06
N ILE A 442 -32.65 11.32 1.87
CA ILE A 442 -33.51 10.34 1.21
C ILE A 442 -32.68 9.07 0.93
N LEU A 443 -33.04 7.98 1.60
CA LEU A 443 -32.55 6.64 1.34
C LEU A 443 -33.23 6.12 0.05
N VAL A 444 -32.51 6.10 -1.08
CA VAL A 444 -32.95 5.41 -2.30
C VAL A 444 -32.23 4.06 -2.36
N ALA A 445 -32.98 2.99 -2.07
CA ALA A 445 -32.53 1.62 -2.28
C ALA A 445 -32.46 1.30 -3.78
N TYR A 446 -31.28 1.01 -4.30
CA TYR A 446 -31.10 0.43 -5.64
C TYR A 446 -30.81 -1.07 -5.53
N SER A 447 -31.71 -1.87 -6.10
CA SER A 447 -31.60 -3.32 -6.21
C SER A 447 -30.68 -3.68 -7.37
N GLY A 448 -29.47 -4.17 -7.07
CA GLY A 448 -28.59 -4.72 -8.10
C GLY A 448 -27.21 -5.16 -7.64
N PHE A 449 -26.70 -4.59 -6.55
CA PHE A 449 -25.50 -5.08 -5.89
C PHE A 449 -25.76 -5.26 -4.41
N ASN A 450 -25.36 -6.41 -3.91
CA ASN A 450 -25.51 -6.75 -2.52
C ASN A 450 -24.63 -5.76 -1.73
N GLU A 451 -25.24 -4.89 -0.93
CA GLU A 451 -24.54 -3.89 -0.12
C GLU A 451 -23.45 -4.54 0.76
N SER A 452 -23.67 -5.81 1.12
CA SER A 452 -22.71 -6.69 1.76
C SER A 452 -21.45 -6.97 0.93
N GLU A 453 -21.49 -6.98 -0.40
CA GLU A 453 -20.38 -7.34 -1.29
C GLU A 453 -19.42 -6.16 -1.51
N VAL A 454 -19.94 -4.93 -1.54
CA VAL A 454 -19.12 -3.70 -1.59
C VAL A 454 -18.46 -3.44 -0.24
N LEU A 455 -19.20 -3.61 0.87
CA LEU A 455 -18.63 -3.57 2.22
C LEU A 455 -17.60 -4.69 2.43
N ARG A 456 -17.83 -5.89 1.90
CA ARG A 456 -16.84 -6.99 1.89
C ARG A 456 -15.57 -6.61 1.14
N ASN A 457 -15.63 -6.01 -0.05
CA ASN A 457 -14.41 -5.69 -0.79
C ASN A 457 -13.56 -4.58 -0.13
N VAL A 458 -14.19 -3.63 0.56
CA VAL A 458 -13.50 -2.63 1.40
C VAL A 458 -12.98 -3.27 2.70
N ALA A 459 -13.74 -4.19 3.30
CA ALA A 459 -13.31 -4.97 4.46
C ALA A 459 -12.17 -5.95 4.12
N VAL A 460 -12.11 -6.52 2.91
CA VAL A 460 -11.02 -7.38 2.42
C VAL A 460 -9.71 -6.61 2.32
N GLY A 461 -9.74 -5.36 1.83
CA GLY A 461 -8.56 -4.49 1.78
C GLY A 461 -8.08 -4.03 3.17
N ARG A 462 -9.00 -3.84 4.12
CA ARG A 462 -8.70 -3.36 5.49
C ARG A 462 -8.38 -4.49 6.49
N ALA A 463 -9.00 -5.66 6.32
CA ALA A 463 -8.69 -6.88 7.05
C ALA A 463 -7.33 -7.46 6.64
N GLY A 464 -6.73 -6.99 5.54
CA GLY A 464 -5.38 -7.37 5.10
C GLY A 464 -4.32 -7.18 6.18
N ALA A 465 -4.33 -6.04 6.90
CA ALA A 465 -3.38 -5.79 7.99
C ALA A 465 -3.60 -6.73 9.19
N LEU A 466 -4.85 -7.07 9.49
CA LEU A 466 -5.19 -8.05 10.53
C LEU A 466 -4.78 -9.47 10.12
N LEU A 467 -5.02 -9.85 8.86
CA LEU A 467 -4.58 -11.15 8.31
C LEU A 467 -3.05 -11.27 8.27
N GLU A 468 -2.34 -10.18 7.95
CA GLU A 468 -0.88 -10.14 7.96
C GLU A 468 -0.35 -10.36 9.39
N LEU A 469 -0.87 -9.64 10.38
CA LEU A 469 -0.53 -9.87 11.80
C LEU A 469 -0.78 -11.32 12.24
N ILE A 470 -1.91 -11.91 11.82
CA ILE A 470 -2.25 -13.30 12.15
C ILE A 470 -1.28 -14.27 11.47
N GLY A 471 -1.01 -14.08 10.18
CA GLY A 471 -0.09 -14.92 9.42
C GLY A 471 1.32 -14.89 9.99
N ASP A 472 1.82 -13.71 10.35
CA ASP A 472 3.12 -13.54 10.99
C ASP A 472 3.19 -14.21 12.36
N ALA A 473 2.13 -14.07 13.16
CA ALA A 473 2.06 -14.67 14.48
C ALA A 473 2.00 -16.20 14.47
N GLU A 474 1.29 -16.79 13.51
CA GLU A 474 1.06 -18.23 13.41
C GLU A 474 2.19 -18.96 12.69
N SER A 475 2.78 -18.35 11.66
CA SER A 475 3.76 -19.00 10.78
C SER A 475 4.99 -18.18 10.40
N GLY A 476 5.04 -16.90 10.77
CA GLY A 476 6.00 -15.96 10.19
C GLY A 476 5.70 -15.62 8.72
N GLY A 477 4.43 -15.78 8.30
CA GLY A 477 3.98 -15.43 6.94
C GLY A 477 4.22 -16.52 5.88
N ASP A 478 4.75 -17.69 6.25
CA ASP A 478 5.12 -18.75 5.31
C ASP A 478 3.91 -19.59 4.86
N TYR A 479 3.59 -19.57 3.57
CA TYR A 479 2.50 -20.35 2.99
C TYR A 479 2.78 -21.86 2.89
N ASN A 480 4.03 -22.28 3.07
CA ASN A 480 4.47 -23.67 2.97
C ASN A 480 4.80 -24.32 4.32
N ILE A 481 4.68 -23.58 5.43
CA ILE A 481 5.01 -24.12 6.74
C ILE A 481 4.00 -25.22 7.16
N ILE A 482 4.50 -26.16 7.96
CA ILE A 482 3.68 -27.18 8.60
C ILE A 482 3.98 -27.21 10.09
N PHE A 483 3.08 -27.77 10.86
CA PHE A 483 3.30 -27.97 12.28
C PHE A 483 4.65 -28.64 12.56
N SER A 484 5.50 -27.98 13.33
CA SER A 484 6.89 -28.41 13.59
C SER A 484 6.99 -29.78 14.29
N GLY A 485 5.92 -30.24 14.93
CA GLY A 485 5.82 -31.56 15.54
C GLY A 485 5.34 -32.68 14.61
N THR A 486 5.18 -32.42 13.31
CA THR A 486 4.74 -33.43 12.33
C THR A 486 5.69 -34.64 12.28
N LYS A 487 5.13 -35.83 12.10
CA LYS A 487 5.88 -37.11 12.04
C LYS A 487 6.16 -37.58 10.63
N ILE A 488 5.58 -36.92 9.63
CA ILE A 488 5.76 -37.24 8.22
C ILE A 488 6.31 -36.03 7.45
N SER A 489 7.15 -36.29 6.45
CA SER A 489 7.68 -35.26 5.57
C SER A 489 6.67 -34.86 4.49
N LEU A 490 6.87 -33.67 3.93
CA LEU A 490 6.17 -33.24 2.74
C LEU A 490 6.85 -33.81 1.49
N PRO A 491 6.10 -34.37 0.53
CA PRO A 491 6.65 -34.77 -0.76
C PRO A 491 6.95 -33.58 -1.69
N GLN A 492 6.25 -32.46 -1.52
CA GLN A 492 6.38 -31.20 -2.28
C GLN A 492 5.76 -30.05 -1.45
N PRO A 493 6.02 -28.78 -1.81
CA PRO A 493 5.44 -27.64 -1.10
C PRO A 493 3.91 -27.70 -1.09
N ILE A 494 3.28 -27.44 0.07
CA ILE A 494 1.81 -27.56 0.22
C ILE A 494 1.03 -26.57 -0.66
N THR A 495 1.65 -25.48 -1.13
CA THR A 495 1.02 -24.57 -2.11
C THR A 495 0.75 -25.22 -3.45
N THR A 496 1.40 -26.36 -3.74
CA THR A 496 1.20 -27.15 -4.97
C THR A 496 0.15 -28.25 -4.81
N PHE A 497 -0.33 -28.50 -3.59
CA PHE A 497 -1.39 -29.48 -3.35
C PHE A 497 -2.74 -28.94 -3.77
N THR A 498 -3.60 -29.78 -4.32
CA THR A 498 -5.04 -29.54 -4.29
C THR A 498 -5.56 -29.59 -2.86
N ILE A 499 -6.70 -28.96 -2.58
CA ILE A 499 -7.35 -29.04 -1.26
C ILE A 499 -7.61 -30.49 -0.86
N GLN A 500 -7.97 -31.36 -1.80
CA GLN A 500 -8.13 -32.79 -1.56
C GLN A 500 -6.82 -33.45 -1.08
N GLU A 501 -5.71 -33.16 -1.75
CA GLU A 501 -4.38 -33.68 -1.37
C GLU A 501 -3.93 -33.11 -0.02
N MET A 502 -4.21 -31.84 0.25
CA MET A 502 -3.93 -31.21 1.55
C MET A 502 -4.70 -31.90 2.68
N LEU A 503 -5.99 -32.15 2.51
CA LEU A 503 -6.82 -32.87 3.49
C LEU A 503 -6.37 -34.32 3.69
N ALA A 504 -5.91 -35.00 2.62
CA ALA A 504 -5.34 -36.33 2.71
C ALA A 504 -4.04 -36.30 3.53
N TRP A 505 -3.10 -35.40 3.20
CA TRP A 505 -1.85 -35.26 3.92
C TRP A 505 -2.08 -34.92 5.41
N GLN A 506 -3.01 -34.02 5.72
CA GLN A 506 -3.36 -33.70 7.11
C GLN A 506 -3.93 -34.90 7.87
N THR A 507 -4.61 -35.81 7.17
CA THR A 507 -5.11 -37.08 7.74
C THR A 507 -3.94 -38.00 8.06
N ASP A 508 -3.01 -38.14 7.12
CA ASP A 508 -1.85 -39.02 7.28
C ASP A 508 -0.93 -38.51 8.39
N SER A 509 -0.72 -37.19 8.47
CA SER A 509 0.11 -36.55 9.50
C SER A 509 -0.40 -36.85 10.91
N VAL A 510 -1.71 -36.69 11.16
CA VAL A 510 -2.31 -37.00 12.46
C VAL A 510 -2.32 -38.52 12.72
N SER A 511 -2.57 -39.33 11.70
CA SER A 511 -2.58 -40.80 11.81
C SER A 511 -1.19 -41.36 12.15
N ALA A 512 -0.13 -40.69 11.71
CA ALA A 512 1.25 -40.98 12.06
C ALA A 512 1.66 -40.50 13.46
N GLY A 513 0.74 -39.92 14.23
CA GLY A 513 0.96 -39.49 15.62
C GLY A 513 1.37 -38.02 15.79
N SER A 514 1.16 -37.16 14.79
CA SER A 514 1.37 -35.71 14.93
C SER A 514 0.26 -35.09 15.79
N GLU A 515 0.64 -34.22 16.73
CA GLU A 515 -0.30 -33.58 17.66
C GLU A 515 -1.27 -32.59 16.97
N SER A 516 -0.86 -32.05 15.83
CA SER A 516 -1.65 -31.11 15.03
C SER A 516 -1.49 -31.37 13.55
N SER A 517 -2.54 -31.03 12.79
CA SER A 517 -2.54 -31.01 11.32
C SER A 517 -2.34 -29.61 10.75
N ALA A 518 -1.97 -28.63 11.58
CA ALA A 518 -1.84 -27.23 11.15
C ALA A 518 -0.84 -27.08 9.99
N ALA A 519 -1.26 -26.33 8.97
CA ALA A 519 -0.49 -26.11 7.75
C ALA A 519 -0.77 -24.72 7.17
N GLY A 520 0.23 -24.20 6.46
CA GLY A 520 0.16 -22.94 5.74
C GLY A 520 0.25 -21.69 6.62
N LYS A 521 0.09 -20.52 5.98
CA LYS A 521 0.29 -19.21 6.59
C LYS A 521 -0.57 -18.98 7.82
N TYR A 522 -1.83 -19.46 7.77
CA TYR A 522 -2.80 -19.31 8.85
C TYR A 522 -2.94 -20.54 9.76
N GLN A 523 -2.02 -21.51 9.64
CA GLN A 523 -1.99 -22.74 10.45
C GLN A 523 -3.35 -23.49 10.49
N VAL A 524 -4.00 -23.62 9.33
CA VAL A 524 -5.36 -24.20 9.23
C VAL A 524 -5.30 -25.71 9.44
N ILE A 525 -6.01 -26.23 10.45
CA ILE A 525 -6.10 -27.67 10.72
C ILE A 525 -7.15 -28.36 9.84
N LYS A 526 -7.08 -29.69 9.70
CA LYS A 526 -7.99 -30.51 8.88
C LYS A 526 -9.47 -30.22 9.12
N LYS A 527 -9.88 -30.17 10.39
CA LYS A 527 -11.28 -29.95 10.76
C LYS A 527 -11.78 -28.60 10.27
N THR A 528 -10.94 -27.57 10.41
CA THR A 528 -11.25 -26.21 9.95
C THR A 528 -11.28 -26.17 8.43
N LEU A 529 -10.25 -26.69 7.74
CA LEU A 529 -10.19 -26.72 6.27
C LEU A 529 -11.42 -27.42 5.67
N ASN A 530 -11.77 -28.61 6.17
CA ASN A 530 -12.96 -29.32 5.73
C ASN A 530 -14.25 -28.52 6.02
N GLY A 531 -14.30 -27.80 7.15
CA GLY A 531 -15.41 -26.91 7.46
C GLY A 531 -15.54 -25.73 6.50
N VAL A 532 -14.42 -25.17 6.03
CA VAL A 532 -14.40 -24.06 5.06
C VAL A 532 -14.84 -24.54 3.69
N VAL A 533 -14.31 -25.66 3.20
CA VAL A 533 -14.70 -26.23 1.89
C VAL A 533 -16.20 -26.49 1.80
N ASN A 534 -16.84 -26.89 2.91
CA ASN A 534 -18.29 -27.14 2.93
C ASN A 534 -19.15 -25.87 3.05
N LYS A 535 -18.57 -24.72 3.36
CA LYS A 535 -19.30 -23.48 3.68
C LYS A 535 -18.96 -22.29 2.78
N LEU A 536 -17.80 -22.31 2.14
CA LEU A 536 -17.35 -21.26 1.25
C LEU A 536 -17.74 -21.60 -0.17
N ASP A 537 -18.77 -20.92 -0.67
CA ASP A 537 -19.21 -21.06 -2.07
C ASP A 537 -18.08 -20.66 -3.03
N GLY A 538 -17.80 -21.54 -4.01
CA GLY A 538 -16.76 -21.31 -5.02
C GLY A 538 -15.39 -21.91 -4.69
N LEU A 539 -15.21 -22.55 -3.54
CA LEU A 539 -14.01 -23.32 -3.22
C LEU A 539 -14.25 -24.83 -3.43
N SER A 540 -13.50 -25.46 -4.32
CA SER A 540 -13.59 -26.87 -4.68
C SER A 540 -12.43 -27.69 -4.13
N LEU A 541 -12.65 -28.99 -3.93
CA LEU A 541 -11.61 -29.95 -3.57
C LEU A 541 -10.45 -30.04 -4.58
N THR A 542 -10.72 -29.65 -5.83
CA THR A 542 -9.74 -29.63 -6.93
C THR A 542 -8.89 -28.37 -6.99
N ASP A 543 -9.23 -27.33 -6.22
CA ASP A 543 -8.48 -26.08 -6.24
C ASP A 543 -7.15 -26.25 -5.51
N LEU A 544 -6.13 -25.52 -5.98
CA LEU A 544 -4.82 -25.53 -5.33
C LEU A 544 -4.88 -24.81 -3.99
N TYR A 545 -4.21 -25.36 -2.97
CA TYR A 545 -3.98 -24.77 -1.65
C TYR A 545 -2.85 -23.72 -1.69
N ASN A 546 -2.81 -22.93 -2.77
CA ASN A 546 -1.83 -21.89 -3.02
C ASN A 546 -2.08 -20.64 -2.15
N GLU A 547 -1.23 -19.63 -2.31
CA GLU A 547 -1.24 -18.40 -1.52
C GLU A 547 -2.61 -17.72 -1.53
N ASN A 548 -3.19 -17.55 -2.73
CA ASN A 548 -4.49 -16.90 -2.90
C ASN A 548 -5.64 -17.69 -2.23
N THR A 549 -5.61 -19.02 -2.33
CA THR A 549 -6.59 -19.89 -1.67
C THR A 549 -6.45 -19.83 -0.15
N GLN A 550 -5.22 -19.85 0.38
CA GLN A 550 -4.96 -19.73 1.81
C GLN A 550 -5.45 -18.37 2.36
N ASP A 551 -5.20 -17.27 1.65
CA ASP A 551 -5.69 -15.93 2.04
C ASP A 551 -7.22 -15.85 1.99
N THR A 552 -7.86 -16.47 0.98
CA THR A 552 -9.32 -16.56 0.89
C THR A 552 -9.90 -17.33 2.08
N ILE A 553 -9.25 -18.42 2.49
CA ILE A 553 -9.62 -19.20 3.67
C ILE A 553 -9.42 -18.37 4.94
N GLY A 554 -8.29 -17.68 5.09
CA GLY A 554 -8.02 -16.80 6.22
C GLY A 554 -9.09 -15.72 6.40
N TYR A 555 -9.49 -15.07 5.30
CA TYR A 555 -10.58 -14.09 5.31
C TYR A 555 -11.92 -14.70 5.73
N PHE A 556 -12.26 -15.89 5.21
CA PHE A 556 -13.49 -16.59 5.61
C PHE A 556 -13.51 -16.90 7.11
N LEU A 557 -12.36 -17.25 7.70
CA LEU A 557 -12.25 -17.50 9.14
C LEU A 557 -12.47 -16.23 9.97
N LEU A 558 -11.99 -15.07 9.51
CA LEU A 558 -12.29 -13.77 10.14
C LEU A 558 -13.79 -13.47 10.14
N GLU A 559 -14.47 -13.68 9.00
CA GLU A 559 -15.92 -13.51 8.89
C GLU A 559 -16.67 -14.42 9.85
N ASN A 560 -16.26 -15.69 9.95
CA ASN A 560 -16.85 -16.66 10.87
C ASN A 560 -16.65 -16.29 12.35
N ARG A 561 -15.64 -15.46 12.68
CA ARG A 561 -15.41 -14.90 14.03
C ARG A 561 -16.06 -13.54 14.27
N GLY A 562 -16.75 -13.00 13.27
CA GLY A 562 -17.62 -11.84 13.41
C GLY A 562 -17.07 -10.54 12.84
N LEU A 563 -16.17 -10.59 11.85
CA LEU A 563 -15.64 -9.40 11.17
C LEU A 563 -16.76 -8.47 10.70
N SER A 564 -17.72 -8.97 9.92
CA SER A 564 -18.89 -8.18 9.48
C SER A 564 -19.71 -7.60 10.65
N LYS A 565 -19.82 -8.33 11.77
CA LYS A 565 -20.57 -7.86 12.95
C LYS A 565 -19.85 -6.76 13.70
N TYR A 566 -18.51 -6.84 13.77
CA TYR A 566 -17.65 -5.81 14.33
C TYR A 566 -17.71 -4.54 13.48
N ILE A 567 -17.55 -4.66 12.16
CA ILE A 567 -17.67 -3.54 11.21
C ILE A 567 -19.05 -2.88 11.31
N ALA A 568 -20.11 -3.66 11.49
CA ALA A 568 -21.47 -3.15 11.68
C ALA A 568 -21.74 -2.56 13.08
N GLY A 569 -20.73 -2.47 13.97
CA GLY A 569 -20.87 -1.95 15.33
C GLY A 569 -21.66 -2.84 16.31
N SER A 570 -22.16 -3.99 15.84
CA SER A 570 -22.97 -4.94 16.62
C SER A 570 -22.16 -5.89 17.50
N LEU A 571 -20.84 -5.89 17.35
CA LEU A 571 -19.89 -6.65 18.14
C LEU A 571 -18.82 -5.70 18.66
N SER A 572 -18.57 -5.67 19.96
CA SER A 572 -17.52 -4.80 20.50
C SER A 572 -16.14 -5.26 20.06
N ARG A 573 -15.20 -4.32 19.96
CA ARG A 573 -13.80 -4.56 19.63
C ARG A 573 -13.17 -5.69 20.46
N GLU A 574 -13.35 -5.64 21.79
CA GLU A 574 -12.79 -6.63 22.71
C GLU A 574 -13.46 -8.01 22.56
N THR A 575 -14.75 -8.03 22.24
CA THR A 575 -15.48 -9.29 21.99
C THR A 575 -15.03 -9.90 20.67
N PHE A 576 -14.82 -9.09 19.64
CA PHE A 576 -14.29 -9.54 18.36
C PHE A 576 -12.88 -10.12 18.53
N ALA A 577 -11.96 -9.40 19.17
CA ALA A 577 -10.62 -9.88 19.47
C ALA A 577 -10.61 -11.20 20.27
N ASN A 578 -11.46 -11.33 21.29
CA ASN A 578 -11.64 -12.59 22.04
C ASN A 578 -12.27 -13.73 21.22
N ASN A 579 -12.98 -13.43 20.13
CA ASN A 579 -13.46 -14.44 19.20
C ASN A 579 -12.36 -14.90 18.25
N LEU A 580 -11.47 -14.00 17.82
CA LEU A 580 -10.30 -14.33 17.01
C LEU A 580 -9.35 -15.28 17.76
N SER A 581 -9.14 -15.08 19.06
CA SER A 581 -8.31 -15.97 19.88
C SER A 581 -8.83 -17.40 20.00
N LYS A 582 -10.09 -17.66 19.60
CA LYS A 582 -10.69 -19.01 19.54
C LYS A 582 -10.51 -19.68 18.18
N GLU A 583 -9.94 -19.00 17.19
CA GLU A 583 -9.57 -19.58 15.89
C GLU A 583 -8.06 -19.77 15.81
N TRP A 584 -7.31 -18.76 16.24
CA TRP A 584 -5.84 -18.73 16.18
C TRP A 584 -5.25 -18.75 17.59
N ALA A 585 -4.46 -19.78 17.88
CA ALA A 585 -3.90 -20.00 19.20
C ALA A 585 -2.80 -18.98 19.54
N ALA A 586 -2.18 -18.37 18.54
CA ALA A 586 -1.17 -17.33 18.71
C ALA A 586 -1.75 -15.98 19.19
N LEU A 587 -3.08 -15.79 19.11
CA LEU A 587 -3.71 -14.54 19.53
C LEU A 587 -4.08 -14.56 21.03
N PRO A 588 -3.90 -13.45 21.75
CA PRO A 588 -4.27 -13.36 23.16
C PRO A 588 -5.79 -13.15 23.33
N ILE A 589 -6.34 -13.64 24.43
CA ILE A 589 -7.55 -13.10 25.03
C ILE A 589 -7.24 -11.66 25.45
N VAL A 590 -8.09 -10.69 25.11
CA VAL A 590 -7.83 -9.27 25.34
C VAL A 590 -8.55 -8.68 26.55
N SER A 591 -9.51 -9.41 27.14
CA SER A 591 -10.26 -8.94 28.30
C SER A 591 -10.61 -10.04 29.30
N GLY A 592 -10.84 -9.65 30.56
CA GLY A 592 -11.15 -10.56 31.67
C GLY A 592 -9.92 -11.15 32.37
N PRO A 593 -10.11 -12.11 33.30
CA PRO A 593 -9.04 -12.61 34.18
C PRO A 593 -7.89 -13.34 33.47
N LYS A 594 -8.08 -13.73 32.21
CA LYS A 594 -7.09 -14.43 31.37
C LYS A 594 -6.53 -13.54 30.26
N ALA A 595 -6.71 -12.23 30.35
CA ALA A 595 -6.17 -11.30 29.36
C ALA A 595 -4.65 -11.49 29.19
N GLY A 596 -4.17 -11.50 27.95
CA GLY A 596 -2.78 -11.76 27.58
C GLY A 596 -2.42 -13.25 27.37
N GLN A 597 -3.29 -14.20 27.71
CA GLN A 597 -3.07 -15.64 27.50
C GLN A 597 -3.73 -16.12 26.20
N SER A 598 -3.26 -17.24 25.65
CA SER A 598 -3.99 -17.91 24.57
C SER A 598 -5.34 -18.43 25.07
N PHE A 599 -6.35 -18.52 24.20
CA PHE A 599 -7.57 -19.24 24.56
C PHE A 599 -7.30 -20.73 24.84
N TYR A 600 -6.27 -21.28 24.20
CA TYR A 600 -5.84 -22.67 24.32
C TYR A 600 -4.67 -22.85 25.29
N GLU A 601 -4.44 -21.89 26.19
CA GLU A 601 -3.41 -21.99 27.23
C GLU A 601 -3.58 -23.29 28.03
N GLY A 602 -2.51 -24.10 28.12
CA GLY A 602 -2.52 -25.41 28.78
C GLY A 602 -2.97 -26.59 27.91
N VAL A 603 -3.30 -26.37 26.63
CA VAL A 603 -3.56 -27.43 25.65
C VAL A 603 -2.38 -27.50 24.67
N GLY A 604 -1.56 -28.56 24.78
CA GLY A 604 -0.36 -28.71 23.94
C GLY A 604 0.68 -27.63 24.20
N SER A 605 1.36 -27.17 23.13
CA SER A 605 2.38 -26.10 23.17
C SER A 605 1.84 -24.70 22.84
N ASN A 606 0.51 -24.53 22.82
CA ASN A 606 -0.15 -23.29 22.45
C ASN A 606 0.12 -22.16 23.44
N LYS A 607 0.53 -21.00 22.93
CA LYS A 607 0.78 -19.76 23.69
C LYS A 607 0.44 -18.55 22.83
N ALA A 608 -0.01 -17.47 23.47
CA ALA A 608 -0.16 -16.19 22.78
C ALA A 608 1.23 -15.65 22.38
N ARG A 609 1.37 -15.26 21.12
CA ARG A 609 2.59 -14.72 20.51
C ARG A 609 2.45 -13.23 20.17
N VAL A 610 1.24 -12.70 20.23
CA VAL A 610 0.90 -11.30 19.96
C VAL A 610 0.50 -10.62 21.28
N SER A 611 0.87 -9.35 21.45
CA SER A 611 0.43 -8.56 22.62
C SER A 611 -1.03 -8.11 22.47
N VAL A 612 -1.70 -7.88 23.60
CA VAL A 612 -3.09 -7.36 23.60
C VAL A 612 -3.19 -6.01 22.84
N SER A 613 -2.19 -5.15 22.99
CA SER A 613 -2.16 -3.85 22.30
C SER A 613 -2.00 -4.00 20.79
N ALA A 614 -1.17 -4.94 20.32
CA ALA A 614 -0.93 -5.14 18.89
C ALA A 614 -2.20 -5.63 18.18
N ILE A 615 -2.93 -6.61 18.77
CA ILE A 615 -4.16 -7.12 18.15
C ILE A 615 -5.28 -6.07 18.16
N LEU A 616 -5.43 -5.29 19.25
CA LEU A 616 -6.42 -4.22 19.30
C LEU A 616 -6.10 -3.11 18.29
N SER A 617 -4.83 -2.74 18.14
CA SER A 617 -4.40 -1.73 17.15
C SER A 617 -4.65 -2.19 15.71
N ALA A 618 -4.41 -3.47 15.41
CA ALA A 618 -4.71 -4.03 14.08
C ALA A 618 -6.22 -4.08 13.80
N ILE A 619 -7.04 -4.28 14.83
CA ILE A 619 -8.50 -4.20 14.71
C ILE A 619 -8.96 -2.75 14.51
N ASP A 620 -8.38 -1.78 15.24
CA ASP A 620 -8.72 -0.34 15.12
C ASP A 620 -8.41 0.20 13.70
N GLN A 621 -7.43 -0.37 13.00
CA GLN A 621 -7.14 -0.02 11.60
C GLN A 621 -8.27 -0.41 10.62
N ILE A 622 -9.18 -1.30 11.03
CA ILE A 622 -10.39 -1.65 10.26
C ILE A 622 -11.43 -0.51 10.37
N ASP A 623 -11.39 0.27 11.46
CA ASP A 623 -12.44 1.20 11.94
C ASP A 623 -12.30 2.66 11.44
N ILE A 624 -11.23 3.02 10.71
CA ILE A 624 -11.05 4.41 10.22
C ILE A 624 -11.97 4.67 9.00
N GLY A 625 -13.24 4.93 9.29
CA GLY A 625 -14.30 5.19 8.33
C GLY A 625 -15.70 5.14 8.95
N GLY A 626 -15.84 5.58 10.20
CA GLY A 626 -17.10 5.54 10.96
C GLY A 626 -17.27 6.73 11.89
N GLY A 627 -16.88 7.92 11.46
CA GLY A 627 -17.09 9.17 12.20
C GLY A 627 -18.12 10.07 11.52
N ILE A 628 -19.39 9.69 11.53
CA ILE A 628 -20.47 10.67 11.52
C ILE A 628 -20.65 11.07 12.98
N ILE A 629 -20.11 12.24 13.32
CA ILE A 629 -20.40 12.92 14.57
C ILE A 629 -21.88 13.28 14.54
N VAL A 630 -22.65 12.78 15.52
CA VAL A 630 -23.98 13.29 15.88
C VAL A 630 -23.80 14.56 16.69
#